data_AF-A0A832T0I3-F1
#
_entry.id   AF-A0A832T0I3-F1
#
_cell.length_a   1.000
_cell.length_b   1.000
_cell.length_c   1.000
_cell.angle_alpha   90.00
_cell.angle_beta   90.00
_cell.angle_gamma   90.00
#
_symmetry.space_group_name_H-M   'P 1'
#
loop_
_entity.id
_entity.type
_entity.pdbx_description
1 polymer ?
#
loop_
_entity_poly.entity_id
_entity_poly.type
_entity_poly.pdbx_seq_one_letter_code
_entity_poly.pdbx_strand_id
1 'polypeptide(L)'
;MKKSRLKLFKTTSLTISLIGVLLILLTIGVIGYIAVSGLSNSVSTTVSSGSAYDQLDQVKTQYDEINKKYTDLNKKLGTDPDPSIKTTFNTGKVKLSECNQMLTSIQNDINNGKSEEDIQNKLNQTKNLIKEANDLYDQIAG
;
A
#
# COMPACT_ATOMS: atom_id res chain seq x y z
N MET A 1 35.56 1.13 -39.46
CA MET A 1 34.46 0.29 -38.92
C MET A 1 34.09 0.76 -37.51
N LYS A 2 33.20 1.75 -37.35
CA LYS A 2 32.82 2.32 -36.03
C LYS A 2 31.36 2.83 -36.00
N LYS A 3 30.38 1.99 -36.37
CA LYS A 3 28.95 2.35 -36.22
C LYS A 3 28.08 1.32 -35.48
N SER A 4 28.61 0.12 -35.20
CA SER A 4 27.82 -1.00 -34.66
C SER A 4 27.69 -0.99 -33.13
N ARG A 5 28.72 -0.55 -32.40
CA ARG A 5 28.76 -0.61 -30.93
C ARG A 5 27.80 0.38 -30.24
N LEU A 6 27.47 1.51 -30.87
CA LEU A 6 26.57 2.51 -30.30
C LEU A 6 25.08 2.09 -30.30
N LYS A 7 24.66 1.26 -31.27
CA LYS A 7 23.27 0.79 -31.34
C LYS A 7 22.96 -0.23 -30.24
N LEU A 8 23.93 -1.06 -29.88
CA LEU A 8 23.76 -2.04 -28.79
C LEU A 8 23.41 -1.37 -27.45
N PHE A 9 24.04 -0.24 -27.11
CA PHE A 9 23.74 0.45 -25.85
C PHE A 9 22.33 1.05 -25.78
N LYS A 10 21.79 1.55 -26.91
CA LYS A 10 20.41 2.07 -26.95
C LYS A 10 19.37 0.95 -26.97
N THR A 11 19.63 -0.14 -27.69
CA THR A 11 18.66 -1.24 -27.78
C THR A 11 18.59 -2.03 -26.47
N THR A 12 19.73 -2.23 -25.79
CA THR A 12 19.75 -2.90 -24.48
C THR A 12 19.15 -2.03 -23.36
N SER A 13 19.32 -0.71 -23.38
CA SER A 13 18.70 0.15 -22.35
C SER A 13 17.19 0.27 -22.53
N LEU A 14 16.70 0.25 -23.77
CA LEU A 14 15.27 0.36 -24.07
C LEU A 14 14.53 -0.95 -23.76
N THR A 15 15.17 -2.11 -23.95
CA THR A 15 14.61 -3.40 -23.54
C THR A 15 14.59 -3.59 -22.02
N ILE A 16 15.62 -3.14 -21.28
CA ILE A 16 15.63 -3.24 -19.81
C ILE A 16 14.52 -2.37 -19.18
N SER A 17 14.27 -1.18 -19.73
CA SER A 17 13.21 -0.26 -19.28
C SER A 17 11.82 -0.84 -19.54
N LEU A 18 11.60 -1.41 -20.73
CA LEU A 18 10.33 -2.04 -21.08
C LEU A 18 10.06 -3.29 -20.23
N ILE A 19 11.09 -4.10 -19.93
CA ILE A 19 10.97 -5.25 -19.02
C ILE A 19 10.56 -4.81 -17.61
N GLY A 20 11.11 -3.69 -17.10
CA GLY A 20 10.77 -3.18 -15.78
C GLY A 20 9.30 -2.76 -15.67
N VAL A 21 8.79 -2.03 -16.66
CA VAL A 21 7.37 -1.64 -16.71
C VAL A 21 6.46 -2.87 -16.86
N LEU A 22 6.86 -3.86 -17.67
CA LEU A 22 6.10 -5.10 -17.85
C LEU A 22 6.01 -5.91 -16.55
N LEU A 23 7.10 -6.01 -15.79
CA LEU A 23 7.12 -6.71 -14.50
C LEU A 23 6.24 -6.01 -13.46
N ILE A 24 6.19 -4.67 -13.47
CA ILE A 24 5.28 -3.91 -12.60
C ILE A 24 3.81 -4.21 -12.96
N LEU A 25 3.46 -4.19 -14.24
CA LEU A 25 2.09 -4.49 -14.70
C LEU A 25 1.69 -5.94 -14.39
N LEU A 26 2.61 -6.90 -14.52
CA LEU A 26 2.37 -8.30 -14.13
C LEU A 26 2.18 -8.45 -12.63
N THR A 27 2.95 -7.73 -11.81
CA THR A 27 2.82 -7.76 -10.35
C THR A 27 1.46 -7.19 -9.93
N ILE A 28 1.04 -6.07 -10.52
CA ILE A 28 -0.30 -5.50 -10.29
C ILE A 28 -1.40 -6.48 -10.75
N GLY A 29 -1.22 -7.12 -11.90
CA GLY A 29 -2.17 -8.11 -12.44
C GLY A 29 -2.34 -9.35 -11.54
N VAL A 30 -1.24 -9.88 -11.00
CA VAL A 30 -1.26 -11.02 -10.06
C VAL A 30 -1.91 -10.62 -8.74
N ILE A 31 -1.59 -9.44 -8.22
CA ILE A 31 -2.20 -8.92 -6.98
C ILE A 31 -3.70 -8.69 -7.16
N GLY A 32 -4.14 -8.14 -8.29
CA GLY A 32 -5.55 -7.98 -8.62
C GLY A 32 -6.30 -9.31 -8.74
N TYR A 33 -5.68 -10.34 -9.33
CA TYR A 33 -6.28 -11.67 -9.46
C TYR A 33 -6.39 -12.41 -8.12
N ILE A 34 -5.37 -12.33 -7.26
CA ILE A 34 -5.40 -12.95 -5.92
C ILE A 34 -6.42 -12.23 -5.02
N ALA A 35 -6.56 -10.91 -5.15
CA ALA A 35 -7.56 -10.14 -4.40
C ALA A 35 -9.00 -10.60 -4.71
N VAL A 36 -9.37 -10.78 -5.99
CA VAL A 36 -10.71 -11.27 -6.37
C VAL A 36 -10.91 -12.74 -5.98
N SER A 37 -9.86 -13.56 -6.06
CA SER A 37 -9.95 -15.00 -5.77
C SER A 37 -10.04 -15.31 -4.26
N GLY A 38 -9.41 -14.50 -3.41
CA GLY A 38 -9.46 -14.65 -1.95
C GLY A 38 -10.76 -14.14 -1.31
N LEU A 39 -11.45 -13.20 -1.98
CA LEU A 39 -12.69 -12.57 -1.49
C LEU A 39 -13.95 -13.45 -1.67
N SER A 40 -13.98 -14.41 -2.60
CA SER A 40 -15.19 -15.22 -2.83
C SER A 40 -15.42 -16.34 -1.81
N ASN A 41 -14.45 -16.71 -0.96
CA ASN A 41 -14.54 -17.92 -0.13
C ASN A 41 -14.62 -17.70 1.39
N SER A 42 -14.59 -16.47 1.88
CA SER A 42 -14.80 -16.21 3.31
C SER A 42 -15.23 -14.78 3.51
N VAL A 43 -16.52 -14.54 3.74
CA VAL A 43 -17.05 -13.94 4.98
C VAL A 43 -18.57 -14.17 4.93
N SER A 44 -19.03 -15.29 5.49
CA SER A 44 -20.40 -15.44 6.00
C SER A 44 -20.29 -15.67 7.50
N THR A 45 -20.00 -14.60 8.24
CA THR A 45 -20.15 -14.58 9.69
C THR A 45 -20.49 -13.16 10.09
N THR A 46 -21.77 -12.97 10.43
CA THR A 46 -22.31 -11.81 11.10
C THR A 46 -21.40 -11.38 12.26
N VAL A 47 -20.71 -10.26 12.11
CA VAL A 47 -19.96 -9.55 13.12
C VAL A 47 -20.87 -8.57 13.86
N SER A 48 -21.00 -8.77 15.16
CA SER A 48 -21.63 -7.81 16.08
C SER A 48 -20.86 -6.48 16.08
N SER A 49 -21.51 -5.37 16.45
CA SER A 49 -20.87 -4.06 16.59
C SER A 49 -19.65 -4.08 17.52
N GLY A 50 -19.62 -4.97 18.52
CA GLY A 50 -18.45 -5.18 19.39
C GLY A 50 -17.23 -5.68 18.62
N SER A 51 -17.39 -6.68 17.74
CA SER A 51 -16.30 -7.20 16.90
C SER A 51 -15.79 -6.20 15.86
N ALA A 52 -16.62 -5.25 15.41
CA ALA A 52 -16.18 -4.19 14.51
C ALA A 52 -15.22 -3.20 15.20
N TYR A 53 -15.47 -2.87 16.48
CA TYR A 53 -14.56 -2.05 17.27
C TYR A 53 -13.22 -2.75 17.52
N ASP A 54 -13.24 -4.03 17.88
CA ASP A 54 -12.00 -4.80 18.09
C ASP A 54 -11.12 -4.84 16.82
N GLN A 55 -11.76 -5.02 15.66
CA GLN A 55 -11.06 -4.98 14.38
C GLN A 55 -10.54 -3.59 14.04
N LEU A 56 -11.31 -2.53 14.32
CA LEU A 56 -10.86 -1.16 14.13
C LEU A 56 -9.62 -0.86 14.98
N ASP A 57 -9.61 -1.26 16.25
CA ASP A 57 -8.47 -1.08 17.16
C ASP A 57 -7.23 -1.87 16.70
N GLN A 58 -7.42 -3.08 16.16
CA GLN A 58 -6.33 -3.83 15.56
C GLN A 58 -5.73 -3.09 14.36
N VAL A 59 -6.56 -2.59 13.44
CA VAL A 59 -6.10 -1.85 12.25
C VAL A 59 -5.44 -0.52 12.66
N LYS A 60 -5.95 0.15 13.70
CA LYS A 60 -5.35 1.36 14.26
C LYS A 60 -3.96 1.09 14.84
N THR A 61 -3.78 -0.03 15.54
CA THR A 61 -2.47 -0.45 16.05
C THR A 61 -1.49 -0.67 14.89
N GLN A 62 -1.90 -1.38 13.84
CA GLN A 62 -1.07 -1.60 12.65
C GLN A 62 -0.71 -0.27 11.95
N TYR A 63 -1.67 0.65 11.85
CA TYR A 63 -1.45 2.00 11.34
C TYR A 63 -0.41 2.76 12.16
N ASP A 64 -0.51 2.74 13.49
CA ASP A 64 0.41 3.44 14.38
C ASP A 64 1.83 2.88 14.26
N GLU A 65 1.97 1.56 14.14
CA GLU A 65 3.26 0.89 13.91
C GLU A 65 3.93 1.36 12.61
N ILE A 66 3.20 1.34 11.48
CA ILE A 66 3.77 1.79 10.20
C ILE A 66 4.01 3.30 10.19
N ASN A 67 3.14 4.11 10.81
CA ASN A 67 3.34 5.54 10.91
C ASN A 67 4.60 5.89 11.74
N LYS A 68 4.88 5.11 12.79
CA LYS A 68 6.13 5.21 13.54
C LYS A 68 7.34 4.86 12.67
N LYS A 69 7.28 3.75 11.91
CA LYS A 69 8.34 3.38 10.94
C LYS A 69 8.62 4.52 9.95
N TYR A 70 7.61 5.16 9.39
CA TYR A 70 7.77 6.32 8.49
C TYR A 70 8.34 7.55 9.20
N THR A 71 7.94 7.79 10.45
CA THR A 71 8.48 8.88 11.27
C THR A 71 9.98 8.69 11.50
N ASP A 72 10.41 7.46 11.79
CA ASP A 72 11.81 7.15 11.99
C ASP A 72 12.60 7.13 10.67
N LEU A 73 11.97 6.69 9.58
CA LEU A 73 12.57 6.77 8.24
C LEU A 73 12.83 8.22 7.84
N ASN A 74 11.90 9.15 8.11
CA ASN A 74 12.10 10.57 7.83
C ASN A 74 13.35 11.13 8.53
N LYS A 75 13.60 10.71 9.77
CA LYS A 75 14.81 11.10 10.51
C LYS A 75 16.09 10.53 9.87
N LYS A 76 16.03 9.29 9.37
CA LYS A 76 17.16 8.60 8.72
C LYS A 76 17.48 9.17 7.33
N LEU A 77 16.47 9.58 6.57
CA LEU A 77 16.63 10.12 5.21
C LEU A 77 17.34 11.48 5.18
N GLY A 78 17.33 12.22 6.29
CA GLY A 78 17.98 13.52 6.38
C GLY A 78 17.34 14.59 5.48
N THR A 79 18.09 15.64 5.16
CA THR A 79 17.59 16.81 4.43
C THR A 79 17.58 16.68 2.91
N ASP A 80 18.37 15.77 2.34
CA ASP A 80 18.51 15.64 0.88
C ASP A 80 18.59 14.18 0.41
N PRO A 81 17.51 13.39 0.57
CA PRO A 81 17.45 12.03 0.07
C PRO A 81 17.36 11.99 -1.46
N ASP A 82 17.77 10.87 -2.04
CA ASP A 82 17.62 10.59 -3.47
C ASP A 82 16.17 10.90 -3.94
N PRO A 83 15.99 11.56 -5.11
CA PRO A 83 14.66 11.94 -5.60
C PRO A 83 13.67 10.77 -5.73
N SER A 84 14.13 9.57 -6.08
CA SER A 84 13.29 8.37 -6.14
C SER A 84 12.85 7.96 -4.74
N ILE A 85 13.76 7.96 -3.77
CA ILE A 85 13.46 7.64 -2.37
C ILE A 85 12.48 8.67 -1.78
N LYS A 86 12.70 9.95 -2.05
CA LYS A 86 11.79 11.04 -1.63
C LYS A 86 10.39 10.87 -2.20
N THR A 87 10.29 10.46 -3.46
CA THR A 87 9.00 10.19 -4.13
C THR A 87 8.29 9.02 -3.47
N THR A 88 8.95 7.87 -3.31
CA THR A 88 8.39 6.69 -2.66
C THR A 88 7.95 6.99 -1.21
N PHE A 89 8.77 7.73 -0.47
CA PHE A 89 8.46 8.17 0.89
C PHE A 89 7.19 9.03 0.93
N ASN A 90 7.10 10.04 0.06
CA ASN A 90 5.94 10.92 -0.01
C ASN A 90 4.67 10.16 -0.42
N THR A 91 4.75 9.23 -1.38
CA THR A 91 3.62 8.36 -1.76
C THR A 91 3.16 7.53 -0.56
N GLY A 92 4.09 6.97 0.22
CA GLY A 92 3.76 6.27 1.46
C GLY A 92 3.08 7.16 2.50
N LYS A 93 3.55 8.40 2.68
CA LYS A 93 2.90 9.38 3.58
C LYS A 93 1.49 9.75 3.13
N VAL A 94 1.24 9.85 1.83
CA VAL A 94 -0.11 10.07 1.28
C VAL A 94 -1.02 8.89 1.65
N LYS A 95 -0.57 7.64 1.43
CA LYS A 95 -1.33 6.44 1.83
C LYS A 95 -1.62 6.38 3.33
N LEU A 96 -0.67 6.78 4.17
CA LEU A 96 -0.91 6.89 5.62
C LEU A 96 -1.95 7.97 5.97
N SER A 97 -1.98 9.08 5.23
CA SER A 97 -3.03 10.09 5.41
C SER A 97 -4.41 9.54 5.02
N GLU A 98 -4.49 8.81 3.89
CA GLU A 98 -5.72 8.13 3.45
C GLU A 98 -6.18 7.08 4.47
N CYS A 99 -5.25 6.29 5.05
CA CYS A 99 -5.56 5.35 6.13
C CYS A 99 -6.22 6.05 7.31
N ASN A 100 -5.65 7.17 7.76
CA ASN A 100 -6.18 7.91 8.91
C ASN A 100 -7.60 8.47 8.65
N GLN A 101 -7.85 8.94 7.42
CA GLN A 101 -9.18 9.37 6.99
C GLN A 101 -10.17 8.20 6.99
N MET A 102 -9.78 7.04 6.47
CA MET A 102 -10.64 5.86 6.49
C MET A 102 -10.90 5.32 7.89
N LEU A 103 -9.89 5.28 8.78
CA LEU A 103 -10.08 4.90 10.19
C LEU A 103 -11.13 5.79 10.87
N THR A 104 -11.07 7.10 10.62
CA THR A 104 -12.07 8.05 11.13
C THR A 104 -13.45 7.80 10.52
N SER A 105 -13.52 7.52 9.21
CA SER A 105 -14.80 7.16 8.56
C SER A 105 -15.39 5.88 9.15
N ILE A 106 -14.58 4.84 9.37
CA ILE A 106 -15.03 3.55 9.92
C ILE A 106 -15.57 3.75 11.33
N GLN A 107 -14.85 4.50 12.19
CA GLN A 107 -15.34 4.86 13.51
C GLN A 107 -16.72 5.53 13.45
N ASN A 108 -16.88 6.51 12.55
CA ASN A 108 -18.16 7.21 12.38
C ASN A 108 -19.26 6.27 11.87
N ASP A 109 -18.94 5.37 10.95
CA ASP A 109 -19.90 4.40 10.41
C ASP A 109 -20.35 3.39 11.46
N ILE A 110 -19.42 2.90 12.31
CA ILE A 110 -19.76 2.05 13.45
C ILE A 110 -20.66 2.81 14.43
N ASN A 111 -20.30 4.05 14.78
CA ASN A 111 -21.10 4.91 15.68
C ASN A 111 -22.52 5.17 15.14
N ASN A 112 -22.65 5.34 13.83
CA ASN A 112 -23.92 5.60 13.15
C ASN A 112 -24.71 4.32 12.83
N GLY A 113 -24.23 3.16 13.26
CA GLY A 113 -24.93 1.88 13.04
C GLY A 113 -25.05 1.49 11.57
N LYS A 114 -24.04 1.81 10.76
CA LYS A 114 -23.97 1.36 9.35
C LYS A 114 -23.96 -0.15 9.25
N SER A 115 -24.24 -0.64 8.03
CA SER A 115 -24.25 -2.06 7.78
C SER A 115 -22.87 -2.66 8.03
N GLU A 116 -22.89 -3.90 8.50
CA GLU A 116 -21.68 -4.66 8.79
C GLU A 116 -20.79 -4.82 7.56
N GLU A 117 -21.42 -5.10 6.42
CA GLU A 117 -20.74 -5.24 5.13
C GLU A 117 -19.98 -3.97 4.76
N ASP A 118 -20.59 -2.78 4.92
CA ASP A 118 -19.94 -1.51 4.64
C ASP A 118 -18.70 -1.28 5.52
N ILE A 119 -18.83 -1.61 6.82
CA ILE A 119 -17.76 -1.48 7.80
C ILE A 119 -16.60 -2.43 7.46
N GLN A 120 -16.90 -3.70 7.15
CA GLN A 120 -15.89 -4.68 6.74
C GLN A 120 -15.18 -4.27 5.47
N ASN A 121 -15.92 -3.76 4.47
CA ASN A 121 -15.33 -3.36 3.21
C ASN A 121 -14.31 -2.22 3.41
N LYS A 122 -14.67 -1.23 4.24
CA LYS A 122 -13.75 -0.13 4.59
C LYS A 122 -12.57 -0.58 5.45
N LEU A 123 -12.77 -1.49 6.40
CA LEU A 123 -11.67 -2.10 7.18
C LEU A 123 -10.68 -2.80 6.27
N ASN A 124 -11.16 -3.58 5.29
CA ASN A 124 -10.32 -4.28 4.33
C ASN A 124 -9.56 -3.30 3.40
N GLN A 125 -10.23 -2.24 2.92
CA GLN A 125 -9.58 -1.18 2.17
C GLN A 125 -8.47 -0.50 2.98
N THR A 126 -8.71 -0.24 4.27
CA THR A 126 -7.72 0.36 5.18
C THR A 126 -6.53 -0.56 5.41
N LYS A 127 -6.75 -1.85 5.63
CA LYS A 127 -5.70 -2.87 5.74
C LYS A 127 -4.83 -2.93 4.47
N ASN A 128 -5.46 -2.83 3.30
CA ASN A 128 -4.73 -2.80 2.03
C ASN A 128 -3.84 -1.56 1.90
N LEU A 129 -4.34 -0.37 2.26
CA LEU A 129 -3.51 0.83 2.27
C LEU A 129 -2.34 0.75 3.26
N ILE A 130 -2.53 0.17 4.45
CA ILE A 130 -1.46 -0.08 5.42
C ILE A 130 -0.41 -1.00 4.82
N LYS A 131 -0.84 -2.09 4.17
CA LYS A 131 0.06 -3.02 3.47
C LYS A 131 0.85 -2.31 2.38
N GLU A 132 0.19 -1.53 1.52
CA GLU A 132 0.86 -0.78 0.46
C GLU A 132 1.87 0.24 1.03
N ALA A 133 1.53 0.91 2.13
CA ALA A 133 2.46 1.79 2.82
C ALA A 133 3.67 1.03 3.38
N ASN A 134 3.47 -0.18 3.91
CA ASN A 134 4.58 -1.03 4.37
C ASN A 134 5.44 -1.55 3.20
N ASP A 135 4.84 -1.95 2.08
CA ASP A 135 5.58 -2.39 0.90
C ASP A 135 6.42 -1.25 0.30
N LEU A 136 5.92 0.01 0.34
CA LEU A 136 6.69 1.20 -0.03
C LEU A 136 7.80 1.52 0.97
N TYR A 137 7.56 1.28 2.27
CA TYR A 137 8.59 1.43 3.29
C TYR A 137 9.73 0.44 3.07
N ASP A 138 9.40 -0.83 2.81
CA ASP A 138 10.38 -1.90 2.59
C ASP A 138 11.23 -1.64 1.33
N GLN A 139 10.68 -0.98 0.30
CA GLN A 139 11.43 -0.53 -0.87
C GLN A 139 12.47 0.56 -0.57
N ILE A 140 12.29 1.32 0.50
CA ILE A 140 13.21 2.39 0.91
C ILE A 140 14.22 1.87 1.93
N ALA A 141 13.78 0.98 2.82
CA ALA A 141 14.56 0.49 3.95
C ALA A 141 15.36 -0.79 3.64
N GLY A 142 15.03 -1.52 2.57
CA GLY A 142 15.76 -2.69 2.07
C GLY A 142 16.91 -2.31 1.15
#